data_AF-A0A7X2NT38-F1
#
_entry.id   AF-A0A7X2NT38-F1
#
_cell.length_a   1.000
_cell.length_b   1.000
_cell.length_c   1.000
_cell.angle_alpha   90.00
_cell.angle_beta   90.00
_cell.angle_gamma   90.00
#
_symmetry.space_group_name_H-M   'P 1'
#
loop_
_entity.id
_entity.type
_entity.pdbx_description
1 polymer ?
#
loop_
_entity_poly.entity_id
_entity_poly.type
_entity_poly.pdbx_seq_one_letter_code
_entity_poly.pdbx_strand_id
1 'polypeptide(L)'
;MKASENEVRSRISPYIHGSFREGSYVNESDLHRIAEALRGYDNVTVSVGKNVLNDGQLDFIISTSSFLSSKKLRYEIRSHGMRKTYYDPLSWIDELEGWDAFLD
;
A
#
# COMPACT_ATOMS: atom_id res chain seq x y z
N MET A 1 17.22 9.38 -0.47
CA MET A 1 16.67 10.52 0.31
C MET A 1 15.82 9.98 1.46
N LYS A 2 15.56 10.70 2.55
CA LYS A 2 14.63 10.24 3.60
C LYS A 2 13.34 11.05 3.58
N ALA A 3 12.19 10.40 3.60
CA ALA A 3 10.88 11.03 3.75
C ALA A 3 10.37 11.00 5.18
N SER A 4 9.62 12.04 5.53
CA SER A 4 8.72 12.02 6.68
C SER A 4 7.35 11.40 6.30
N GLU A 5 6.56 11.00 7.29
CA GLU A 5 5.18 10.51 7.05
C GLU A 5 4.32 11.55 6.30
N ASN A 6 4.45 12.83 6.66
CA ASN A 6 3.68 13.90 6.02
C ASN A 6 4.05 14.07 4.55
N GLU A 7 5.32 13.91 4.23
CA GLU A 7 5.82 13.98 2.86
C GLU A 7 5.32 12.79 2.03
N VAL A 8 5.36 11.58 2.59
CA VAL A 8 4.75 10.38 1.97
C VAL A 8 3.26 10.64 1.71
N ARG A 9 2.50 11.08 2.72
CA ARG A 9 1.06 11.37 2.58
C ARG A 9 0.79 12.43 1.52
N SER A 10 1.57 13.50 1.49
CA SER A 10 1.43 14.57 0.50
C SER A 10 1.74 14.09 -0.92
N ARG A 11 2.71 13.18 -1.07
CA ARG A 11 3.15 12.65 -2.36
C ARG A 11 2.12 11.71 -2.98
N ILE A 12 1.48 10.89 -2.15
CA ILE A 12 0.53 9.88 -2.61
C ILE A 12 -0.92 10.35 -2.61
N SER A 13 -1.20 11.52 -2.03
CA SER A 13 -2.57 12.06 -1.89
C SER A 13 -3.40 12.05 -3.18
N PRO A 14 -2.84 12.26 -4.40
CA PRO A 14 -3.64 12.18 -5.63
C PRO A 14 -4.19 10.78 -5.94
N TYR A 15 -3.60 9.74 -5.36
CA TYR A 15 -3.97 8.33 -5.57
C TYR A 15 -4.80 7.76 -4.41
N ILE A 16 -5.00 8.54 -3.35
CA ILE A 16 -5.81 8.13 -2.22
C ILE A 16 -7.25 8.57 -2.46
N HIS A 17 -8.15 7.58 -2.48
CA HIS A 17 -9.56 7.77 -2.74
C HIS A 17 -10.36 7.48 -1.47
N GLY A 18 -11.50 8.16 -1.31
CA GLY A 18 -12.38 7.97 -0.16
C GLY A 18 -11.80 8.56 1.13
N SER A 19 -12.48 9.56 1.67
CA SER A 19 -12.10 10.19 2.92
C SER A 19 -13.28 10.23 3.88
N PHE A 20 -13.94 9.10 4.20
CA PHE A 20 -14.95 9.04 5.28
C PHE A 20 -15.27 7.63 5.80
N ARG A 21 -15.63 7.59 7.11
CA ARG A 21 -16.10 6.53 8.05
C ARG A 21 -15.47 5.12 8.01
N GLU A 22 -15.12 4.58 6.85
CA GLU A 22 -14.59 3.21 6.69
C GLU A 22 -13.09 3.19 6.29
N GLY A 23 -12.46 4.35 6.16
CA GLY A 23 -11.04 4.48 5.85
C GLY A 23 -10.80 5.09 4.46
N SER A 24 -9.54 5.00 4.02
CA SER A 24 -9.12 5.41 2.68
C SER A 24 -8.68 4.20 1.86
N TYR A 25 -8.86 4.28 0.55
CA TYR A 25 -8.52 3.21 -0.36
C TYR A 25 -7.63 3.72 -1.51
N VAL A 26 -6.97 2.78 -2.17
CA VAL A 26 -6.21 2.99 -3.40
C VAL A 26 -6.77 2.06 -4.47
N ASN A 27 -6.82 2.52 -5.72
CA ASN A 27 -7.14 1.60 -6.80
C ASN A 27 -5.90 0.74 -7.10
N GLU A 28 -6.13 -0.53 -7.44
CA GLU A 28 -5.11 -1.48 -7.89
C GLU A 28 -4.27 -0.91 -9.04
N SER A 29 -4.93 -0.19 -9.96
CA SER A 29 -4.26 0.48 -11.08
C SER A 29 -3.31 1.59 -10.67
N ASP A 30 -3.44 2.15 -9.46
CA ASP A 30 -2.63 3.27 -8.99
C ASP A 30 -1.39 2.82 -8.18
N LEU A 31 -1.30 1.54 -7.81
CA LEU A 31 -0.23 1.01 -6.95
C LEU A 31 1.17 1.24 -7.54
N HIS A 32 1.34 1.00 -8.84
CA HIS A 32 2.62 1.24 -9.54
C HIS A 32 3.07 2.69 -9.45
N ARG A 33 2.14 3.62 -9.65
CA ARG A 33 2.44 5.07 -9.62
C ARG A 33 2.82 5.52 -8.23
N ILE A 34 2.20 4.92 -7.21
CA ILE A 34 2.54 5.19 -5.82
C ILE A 34 3.96 4.69 -5.51
N ALA A 35 4.32 3.47 -5.92
CA ALA A 35 5.68 2.94 -5.74
C ALA A 35 6.74 3.80 -6.44
N GLU A 36 6.52 4.14 -7.72
CA GLU A 36 7.43 5.02 -8.46
C GLU A 36 7.58 6.39 -7.78
N ALA A 37 6.48 6.97 -7.28
CA ALA A 37 6.51 8.27 -6.60
C ALA A 37 7.30 8.25 -5.27
N LEU A 38 7.48 7.07 -4.66
CA LEU A 38 8.17 6.85 -3.39
C LEU A 38 9.56 6.23 -3.52
N ARG A 39 9.93 5.69 -4.70
CA ARG A 39 11.20 4.98 -4.95
C ARG A 39 12.45 5.77 -4.59
N GLY A 40 12.39 7.11 -4.62
CA GLY A 40 13.51 7.98 -4.24
C GLY A 40 13.79 8.05 -2.73
N TYR A 41 12.95 7.43 -1.89
CA TYR A 41 13.09 7.46 -0.44
C TYR A 41 13.65 6.14 0.12
N ASP A 42 14.87 6.18 0.62
CA ASP A 42 15.61 5.02 1.11
C ASP A 42 15.02 4.46 2.42
N ASN A 43 14.15 5.22 3.07
CA ASN A 43 13.50 4.84 4.32
C ASN A 43 12.01 4.51 4.13
N VAL A 44 11.53 4.41 2.89
CA VAL A 44 10.14 4.05 2.58
C VAL A 44 10.13 2.71 1.87
N THR A 45 9.25 1.82 2.30
CA THR A 45 8.98 0.54 1.65
C THR A 45 7.48 0.45 1.40
N VAL A 46 7.11 -0.11 0.26
CA VAL A 46 5.72 -0.36 -0.12
C VAL A 46 5.52 -1.87 -0.21
N SER A 47 4.39 -2.36 0.28
CA SER A 47 4.05 -3.78 0.19
C SER A 47 2.54 -3.96 0.21
N VAL A 48 2.09 -5.16 -0.15
CA VAL A 48 0.69 -5.58 0.00
C VAL A 48 0.64 -6.62 1.13
N GLY A 49 -0.40 -6.55 1.95
CA GLY A 49 -0.56 -7.48 3.07
C GLY A 49 -2.01 -7.72 3.43
N LYS A 50 -2.26 -8.73 4.28
CA LYS A 50 -3.61 -9.04 4.75
C LYS A 50 -4.18 -7.87 5.55
N ASN A 51 -5.46 -7.60 5.33
CA ASN A 51 -6.22 -6.66 6.13
C ASN A 51 -6.34 -7.20 7.57
N VAL A 52 -6.10 -6.34 8.56
CA VAL A 52 -6.06 -6.73 9.98
C VAL A 52 -7.46 -6.91 10.57
N LEU A 53 -8.48 -6.34 9.94
CA LEU A 53 -9.85 -6.31 10.43
C LEU A 53 -10.76 -7.32 9.71
N ASN A 54 -10.43 -7.68 8.47
CA ASN A 54 -11.22 -8.61 7.65
C ASN A 54 -10.33 -9.70 7.03
N ASP A 55 -10.45 -10.92 7.55
CA ASP A 55 -9.89 -12.11 6.90
C ASP A 55 -10.49 -12.25 5.49
N GLY A 56 -9.64 -12.22 4.46
CA GLY A 56 -10.05 -12.29 3.06
C GLY A 56 -9.73 -11.06 2.20
N GLN A 57 -9.32 -9.93 2.79
CA GLN A 57 -9.06 -8.66 2.07
C GLN A 57 -7.58 -8.27 2.10
N LEU A 58 -7.16 -7.50 1.09
CA LEU A 58 -5.79 -6.99 0.97
C LEU A 58 -5.72 -5.47 1.28
N ASP A 59 -4.67 -5.11 2.01
CA ASP A 59 -4.26 -3.75 2.27
C ASP A 59 -2.98 -3.44 1.49
N PHE A 60 -2.89 -2.23 0.96
CA PHE A 60 -1.64 -1.62 0.56
C PHE A 60 -1.00 -0.95 1.78
N ILE A 61 0.26 -1.28 2.03
CA ILE A 61 1.01 -0.90 3.23
C ILE A 61 2.22 -0.09 2.80
N ILE A 62 2.35 1.11 3.36
CA ILE A 62 3.54 1.94 3.19
C ILE A 62 4.22 2.06 4.54
N SER A 63 5.44 1.55 4.66
CA SER A 63 6.23 1.61 5.88
C SER A 63 7.31 2.67 5.77
N THR A 64 7.33 3.61 6.70
CA THR A 64 8.37 4.63 6.82
C THR A 64 9.24 4.35 8.04
N SER A 65 10.51 4.08 7.80
CA SER A 65 11.50 3.74 8.82
C SER A 65 12.24 4.98 9.31
N SER A 66 12.49 5.04 10.61
CA SER A 66 13.35 6.03 11.27
C SER A 66 14.22 5.32 12.30
N PHE A 67 15.29 5.97 12.76
CA PHE A 67 16.34 5.36 13.59
C PHE A 67 15.82 4.65 14.87
N LEU A 68 14.64 5.02 15.37
CA LEU A 68 14.02 4.44 16.58
C LEU A 68 12.54 4.04 16.41
N SER A 69 11.94 4.20 15.23
CA SER A 69 10.54 3.86 15.02
C SER A 69 10.23 3.54 13.57
N SER A 70 9.27 2.64 13.35
CA SER A 70 8.64 2.44 12.04
C SER A 70 7.18 2.83 12.14
N LYS A 71 6.70 3.56 11.14
CA LYS A 71 5.29 3.90 11.00
C LYS A 71 4.74 3.22 9.77
N LYS A 72 3.47 2.81 9.84
CA LYS A 72 2.78 2.13 8.74
C LYS A 72 1.52 2.89 8.37
N LEU A 73 1.39 3.23 7.10
CA LEU A 73 0.14 3.67 6.49
C LEU A 73 -0.50 2.45 5.85
N ARG A 74 -1.82 2.30 6.01
CA ARG A 74 -2.59 1.21 5.42
C ARG A 74 -3.76 1.79 4.63
N TYR A 75 -3.97 1.24 3.44
CA TYR A 75 -5.04 1.62 2.54
C TYR A 75 -5.70 0.35 2.02
N GLU A 76 -7.02 0.33 1.95
CA GLU A 76 -7.74 -0.76 1.29
C GLU A 76 -7.42 -0.77 -0.20
N ILE A 77 -7.23 -1.95 -0.79
CA ILE A 77 -7.07 -2.06 -2.25
C ILE A 77 -8.44 -2.28 -2.88
N ARG A 78 -8.77 -1.48 -3.90
CA ARG A 78 -9.96 -1.67 -4.72
C ARG A 78 -9.61 -1.91 -6.18
N SER A 79 -10.39 -2.77 -6.82
CA SER A 79 -10.38 -2.96 -8.26
C SER A 79 -11.78 -2.69 -8.79
N HIS A 80 -11.93 -1.72 -9.70
CA HIS A 80 -13.23 -1.34 -10.25
C HIS A 80 -14.30 -1.01 -9.18
N GLY A 81 -13.88 -0.37 -8.09
CA GLY A 81 -14.76 0.00 -6.97
C GLY A 81 -15.10 -1.14 -5.99
N MET A 82 -14.68 -2.38 -6.28
CA MET A 82 -14.85 -3.53 -5.40
C MET A 82 -13.59 -3.76 -4.56
N ARG A 83 -13.77 -4.16 -3.29
CA ARG A 83 -12.64 -4.53 -2.42
C ARG A 83 -11.89 -5.70 -3.02
N LYS A 84 -10.56 -5.60 -3.11
CA LYS A 84 -9.73 -6.69 -3.56
C LYS A 84 -9.71 -7.76 -2.46
N THR A 85 -10.32 -8.91 -2.77
CA THR A 85 -10.22 -10.12 -1.97
C THR A 85 -9.14 -11.02 -2.53
N TYR A 86 -8.53 -11.85 -1.70
CA TYR A 86 -7.71 -12.96 -2.18
C TYR A 86 -8.59 -14.21 -2.30
N TYR A 87 -8.54 -14.89 -3.45
CA TYR A 87 -9.05 -16.24 -3.61
C TYR A 87 -7.83 -17.16 -3.69
N ASP A 88 -7.72 -18.06 -2.72
CA ASP A 88 -6.67 -19.07 -2.51
C ASP A 88 -5.50 -18.66 -1.56
N PRO A 89 -5.36 -19.32 -0.38
CA PRO A 89 -4.33 -19.02 0.63
C PRO A 89 -2.88 -19.35 0.25
N LEU A 90 -2.58 -19.82 -0.97
CA LEU A 90 -1.21 -20.07 -1.45
C LEU A 90 -0.79 -19.20 -2.65
N SER A 91 -1.73 -18.73 -3.47
CA SER A 91 -1.46 -17.90 -4.67
C SER A 91 -1.08 -16.45 -4.34
N TRP A 92 -1.38 -16.00 -3.12
CA TRP A 92 -1.02 -14.65 -2.67
C TRP A 92 0.49 -14.47 -2.53
N ILE A 93 1.27 -15.53 -2.33
CA ILE A 93 2.74 -15.45 -2.29
C ILE A 93 3.29 -15.18 -3.69
N ASP A 94 2.73 -15.82 -4.73
CA ASP A 94 3.11 -15.57 -6.12
C ASP A 94 2.61 -14.22 -6.62
N GLU A 95 1.42 -13.76 -6.21
CA GLU A 95 0.97 -12.40 -6.49
C GLU A 95 1.82 -11.37 -5.73
N LEU A 96 2.18 -11.62 -4.47
CA LEU A 96 3.07 -10.74 -3.71
C LEU A 96 4.50 -10.74 -4.25
N GLU A 97 5.05 -11.87 -4.72
CA GLU A 97 6.33 -11.89 -5.44
C GLU A 97 6.21 -11.13 -6.75
N GLY A 98 5.09 -11.25 -7.47
CA GLY A 98 4.79 -10.45 -8.65
C GLY A 98 4.71 -8.96 -8.35
N TRP A 99 4.10 -8.57 -7.23
CA TRP A 99 4.05 -7.19 -6.77
C TRP A 99 5.41 -6.72 -6.26
N ASP A 100 6.12 -7.47 -5.43
CA ASP A 100 7.46 -7.12 -4.95
C ASP A 100 8.43 -6.97 -6.12
N ALA A 101 8.43 -7.88 -7.11
CA ALA A 101 9.24 -7.76 -8.32
C ALA A 101 8.81 -6.59 -9.24
N PHE A 102 7.55 -6.17 -9.16
CA PHE A 102 7.01 -5.04 -9.92
C PHE A 102 7.18 -3.70 -9.21
N LEU A 103 7.37 -3.70 -7.89
CA LEU A 103 7.51 -2.52 -7.05
C LEU A 103 8.98 -2.20 -6.69
N ASP A 104 9.93 -3.10 -6.99
CA ASP A 104 11.39 -2.92 -6.85
C ASP A 104 12.00 -1.99 -7.92
#